data_AF-A0A945RV13-F1
#
_entry.id   AF-A0A945RV13-F1
#
_cell.length_a   1.000
_cell.length_b   1.000
_cell.length_c   1.000
_cell.angle_alpha   90.00
_cell.angle_beta   90.00
_cell.angle_gamma   90.00
#
_symmetry.space_group_name_H-M   'P 1'
#
loop_
_entity.id
_entity.type
_entity.pdbx_description
1 polymer ?
#
loop_
_entity_poly.entity_id
_entity_poly.type
_entity_poly.pdbx_seq_one_letter_code
_entity_poly.pdbx_strand_id
1 'polypeptide(L)'
;FRSAYPDGADSLVILPEVFSKEPLGPAVLDGDTEWAQVVNWAILATIQAEEFGITSANVDSFLTSEDVTIQRFLGVEITTDEGSAVLDPGLGLPTDFAYQIVSQVGNYGEIFERHLSPLGLERGVNALWTDGGLMYAPPFR
;
A
#
# COMPACT_ATOMS: atom_id res chain seq x y z
N PHE A 1 19.19 -20.18 6.01
CA PHE A 1 20.17 -20.89 5.17
C PHE A 1 20.30 -20.15 3.85
N ARG A 2 21.42 -19.46 3.60
CA ARG A 2 21.72 -18.98 2.24
C ARG A 2 22.48 -20.11 1.56
N SER A 3 21.85 -20.75 0.57
CA SER A 3 22.54 -21.67 -0.32
C SER A 3 23.66 -20.91 -1.02
N ALA A 4 24.92 -21.31 -0.82
CA ALA A 4 26.05 -20.74 -1.53
C ALA A 4 26.27 -21.59 -2.79
N TYR A 5 25.90 -21.05 -3.95
CA TYR A 5 26.29 -21.64 -5.22
C TYR A 5 27.82 -21.54 -5.36
N PRO A 6 28.52 -22.56 -5.88
CA PRO A 6 29.99 -22.62 -5.89
C PRO A 6 30.66 -21.38 -6.53
N ASP A 7 30.01 -20.78 -7.53
CA ASP A 7 30.51 -19.62 -8.28
C ASP A 7 29.89 -18.28 -7.86
N GLY A 8 29.11 -18.26 -6.76
CA GLY A 8 28.47 -17.06 -6.23
C GLY A 8 27.06 -16.80 -6.78
N ALA A 9 26.47 -15.66 -6.40
CA ALA A 9 25.12 -15.28 -6.84
C ALA A 9 25.11 -14.77 -8.30
N ASP A 10 26.19 -14.13 -8.74
CA ASP A 10 26.29 -13.53 -10.08
C ASP A 10 26.32 -14.57 -11.21
N SER A 11 26.63 -15.83 -10.90
CA SER A 11 26.57 -16.94 -11.86
C SER A 11 25.16 -17.52 -12.03
N LEU A 12 24.19 -17.09 -11.21
CA LEU A 12 22.81 -17.52 -11.31
C LEU A 12 22.05 -16.62 -12.27
N VAL A 13 21.25 -17.22 -13.16
CA VAL A 13 20.45 -16.50 -14.14
C VAL A 13 18.98 -16.86 -13.93
N ILE A 14 18.14 -15.83 -13.87
CA ILE A 14 16.69 -15.99 -13.96
C ILE A 14 16.34 -16.12 -15.44
N LEU A 15 15.73 -17.25 -15.80
CA LEU A 15 15.25 -17.47 -17.17
C LEU A 15 14.03 -16.57 -17.46
N PRO A 16 13.85 -16.10 -18.70
CA PRO A 16 12.79 -15.16 -19.05
C PRO A 16 11.39 -15.80 -19.03
N GLU A 17 11.28 -17.13 -19.10
CA GLU A 17 10.00 -17.83 -19.16
C GLU A 17 9.26 -17.83 -17.83
N VAL A 18 7.99 -17.42 -17.86
CA VAL A 18 7.05 -17.49 -16.73
C VAL A 18 5.97 -18.52 -17.06
N PHE A 19 5.85 -19.57 -16.24
CA PHE A 19 4.93 -20.68 -16.48
C PHE A 19 3.64 -20.64 -15.65
N SER A 20 3.56 -19.75 -14.66
CA SER A 20 2.50 -19.72 -13.66
C SER A 20 2.01 -18.29 -13.37
N LYS A 21 0.81 -18.17 -12.79
CA LYS A 21 0.27 -16.92 -12.25
C LYS A 21 0.24 -17.03 -10.74
N GLU A 22 1.05 -16.23 -10.05
CA GLU A 22 1.23 -16.32 -8.60
C GLU A 22 0.94 -14.97 -7.92
N PRO A 23 -0.35 -14.55 -7.84
CA PRO A 23 -0.72 -13.34 -7.14
C PRO A 23 -0.58 -13.56 -5.63
N LEU A 24 0.53 -13.09 -5.06
CA LEU A 24 0.78 -13.19 -3.63
C LEU A 24 -0.08 -12.17 -2.88
N GLY A 25 -1.06 -12.67 -2.12
CA GLY A 25 -1.90 -11.87 -1.24
C GLY A 25 -1.84 -12.37 0.20
N PRO A 26 -2.27 -11.56 1.18
CA PRO A 26 -2.39 -12.02 2.55
C PRO A 26 -3.41 -13.16 2.64
N ALA A 27 -3.09 -14.17 3.45
CA ALA A 27 -4.02 -15.23 3.79
C ALA A 27 -4.61 -14.95 5.18
N VAL A 28 -5.93 -15.00 5.28
CA VAL A 28 -6.68 -14.87 6.53
C VAL A 28 -7.59 -16.08 6.71
N LEU A 29 -8.03 -16.32 7.94
CA LEU A 29 -8.98 -17.40 8.23
C LEU A 29 -10.34 -17.08 7.60
N ASP A 30 -10.99 -18.10 7.05
CA ASP A 30 -12.37 -17.98 6.57
C ASP A 30 -13.35 -17.76 7.73
N GLY A 31 -14.43 -17.02 7.48
CA GLY A 31 -15.47 -16.69 8.46
C GLY A 31 -15.19 -15.49 9.36
N ASP A 32 -13.97 -14.93 9.36
CA ASP A 32 -13.65 -13.68 10.06
C ASP A 32 -13.61 -12.49 9.10
N THR A 33 -14.81 -12.01 8.74
CA THR A 33 -14.99 -10.94 7.75
C THR A 33 -14.41 -9.60 8.22
N GLU A 34 -14.49 -9.30 9.52
CA GLU A 34 -13.96 -8.04 10.06
C GLU A 34 -12.43 -8.01 9.94
N TRP A 35 -11.77 -9.09 10.35
CA TRP A 35 -10.32 -9.22 10.19
C TRP A 35 -9.88 -9.20 8.72
N ALA A 36 -10.61 -9.89 7.84
CA ALA A 36 -10.33 -9.88 6.42
C ALA A 36 -10.40 -8.45 5.83
N GLN A 37 -11.39 -7.65 6.26
CA GLN A 37 -11.51 -6.25 5.83
C GLN A 37 -10.35 -5.40 6.34
N VAL A 38 -9.99 -5.51 7.62
CA VAL A 38 -8.86 -4.79 8.21
C VAL A 38 -7.57 -5.06 7.44
N VAL A 39 -7.24 -6.33 7.20
CA VAL A 39 -6.03 -6.71 6.47
C VAL A 39 -6.05 -6.19 5.03
N ASN A 40 -7.19 -6.31 4.35
CA ASN A 40 -7.32 -5.82 2.98
C ASN A 40 -7.13 -4.30 2.89
N TRP A 41 -7.84 -3.53 3.72
CA TRP A 41 -7.76 -2.06 3.71
C TRP A 41 -6.41 -1.54 4.19
N ALA A 42 -5.72 -2.26 5.07
CA ALA A 42 -4.36 -1.90 5.45
C ALA A 42 -3.39 -1.95 4.26
N ILE A 43 -3.53 -2.94 3.38
CA ILE A 43 -2.73 -3.05 2.15
C ILE A 43 -3.15 -1.98 1.14
N LEU A 44 -4.45 -1.82 0.91
CA LEU A 44 -4.97 -0.82 -0.02
C LEU A 44 -4.55 0.60 0.36
N ALA A 45 -4.42 0.90 1.66
CA ALA A 45 -3.94 2.19 2.13
C ALA A 45 -2.52 2.50 1.63
N THR A 46 -1.63 1.51 1.62
CA THR A 46 -0.25 1.70 1.11
C THR A 46 -0.23 2.00 -0.39
N ILE A 47 -1.12 1.38 -1.16
CA ILE A 47 -1.25 1.59 -2.61
C ILE A 47 -1.84 2.97 -2.90
N GLN A 48 -2.92 3.33 -2.20
CA GLN A 48 -3.57 4.63 -2.36
C GLN A 48 -2.65 5.79 -1.98
N ALA A 49 -1.84 5.63 -0.92
CA ALA A 49 -0.85 6.62 -0.53
C ALA A 49 0.19 6.85 -1.63
N GLU A 50 0.66 5.79 -2.29
CA GLU A 50 1.59 5.90 -3.42
C GLU A 50 0.96 6.67 -4.57
N GLU A 51 -0.30 6.35 -4.91
CA GLU A 51 -1.05 7.04 -5.97
C GLU A 51 -1.28 8.53 -5.67
N PHE A 52 -1.41 8.91 -4.39
CA PHE A 52 -1.47 10.31 -3.96
C PHE A 52 -0.10 10.98 -3.82
N GLY A 53 1.01 10.26 -3.99
CA GLY A 53 2.35 10.79 -3.75
C GLY A 53 2.65 11.05 -2.26
N ILE A 54 1.90 10.42 -1.36
CA ILE A 54 2.07 10.51 0.09
C ILE A 54 3.07 9.43 0.52
N THR A 55 4.11 9.83 1.23
CA THR A 55 5.19 8.99 1.74
C THR A 55 5.26 9.07 3.26
N SER A 56 5.99 8.13 3.87
CA SER A 56 6.30 8.21 5.30
C SER A 56 6.97 9.53 5.72
N ALA A 57 7.68 10.18 4.80
CA ALA A 57 8.41 11.43 5.05
C ALA A 57 7.56 12.70 4.90
N ASN A 58 6.46 12.67 4.14
CA ASN A 58 5.66 13.86 3.85
C ASN A 58 4.22 13.78 4.38
N VAL A 59 3.77 12.63 4.90
CA VAL A 59 2.38 12.41 5.30
C VAL A 59 1.83 13.47 6.27
N ASP A 60 2.66 13.95 7.20
CA ASP A 60 2.28 15.00 8.15
C ASP A 60 1.89 16.32 7.46
N SER A 61 2.50 16.62 6.29
CA SER A 61 2.20 17.83 5.52
C SER A 61 0.82 17.79 4.86
N PHE A 62 0.25 16.59 4.69
CA PHE A 62 -1.09 16.41 4.11
C PHE A 62 -2.21 16.47 5.16
N LEU A 63 -1.90 16.54 6.45
CA LEU A 63 -2.90 16.70 7.52
C LEU A 63 -3.66 18.04 7.44
N THR A 64 -3.10 19.02 6.73
CA THR A 64 -3.74 20.32 6.46
C THR A 64 -4.17 20.46 4.99
N SER A 65 -4.27 19.36 4.24
CA SER A 65 -4.72 19.38 2.85
C SER A 65 -6.16 19.91 2.75
N GLU A 66 -6.46 20.67 1.70
CA GLU A 66 -7.82 21.09 1.35
C GLU A 66 -8.53 20.08 0.43
N ASP A 67 -7.82 19.05 -0.06
CA ASP A 67 -8.41 17.99 -0.86
C ASP A 67 -9.20 17.02 0.04
N VAL A 68 -10.52 17.03 -0.10
CA VAL A 68 -11.47 16.17 0.64
C VAL A 68 -11.12 14.68 0.50
N THR A 69 -10.57 14.26 -0.62
CA THR A 69 -10.16 12.87 -0.85
C THR A 69 -9.00 12.50 0.06
N ILE A 70 -8.02 13.40 0.21
CA ILE A 70 -6.88 13.21 1.10
C ILE A 70 -7.30 13.33 2.55
N GLN A 71 -8.15 14.31 2.90
CA GLN A 71 -8.68 14.46 4.25
C GLN A 71 -9.39 13.18 4.70
N ARG A 72 -10.27 12.64 3.85
CA ARG A 72 -10.96 11.37 4.08
C ARG A 72 -10.00 10.21 4.25
N PHE A 73 -9.01 10.10 3.36
CA PHE A 73 -8.00 9.04 3.42
C PHE A 73 -7.21 9.07 4.72
N LEU A 74 -6.77 10.24 5.18
CA LEU A 74 -5.95 10.40 6.38
C LEU A 74 -6.77 10.49 7.69
N GLY A 75 -8.10 10.43 7.61
CA GLY A 75 -8.98 10.57 8.79
C GLY A 75 -9.00 11.98 9.38
N VAL A 76 -8.74 13.01 8.56
CA VAL A 76 -8.80 14.43 8.93
C VAL A 76 -10.25 14.92 8.87
N GLU A 77 -10.58 15.88 9.73
CA GLU A 77 -11.90 16.53 9.73
C GLU A 77 -12.18 17.25 8.41
N ILE A 78 -13.29 16.89 7.77
CA ILE A 78 -13.78 17.54 6.55
C ILE A 78 -14.80 18.58 6.98
N THR A 79 -14.54 19.85 6.64
CA THR A 79 -15.44 20.98 6.94
C THR A 79 -16.22 21.38 5.69
N THR A 80 -17.54 21.47 5.83
CA THR A 80 -18.48 21.92 4.78
C THR A 80 -19.40 23.01 5.33
N ASP A 81 -20.20 23.64 4.46
CA ASP A 81 -21.21 24.63 4.87
C ASP A 81 -22.26 24.05 5.84
N GLU A 82 -22.43 22.73 5.85
CA GLU A 82 -23.39 22.01 6.70
C GLU A 82 -22.78 21.56 8.04
N GLY A 83 -21.46 21.72 8.23
CA GLY A 83 -20.73 21.34 9.43
C GLY A 83 -19.44 20.57 9.14
N SER A 84 -18.79 20.10 10.21
CA SER A 84 -17.52 19.37 10.16
C SER A 84 -17.69 17.94 10.65
N ALA A 85 -17.05 16.98 9.96
CA ALA A 85 -17.10 15.58 10.32
C ALA A 85 -15.82 14.82 9.94
N VAL A 86 -15.45 13.83 10.74
CA VAL A 86 -14.49 12.79 10.37
C VAL A 86 -15.27 11.57 9.88
N LEU A 87 -14.89 11.01 8.74
CA LEU A 87 -15.58 9.85 8.17
C LEU A 87 -15.01 8.56 8.75
N ASP A 88 -15.89 7.77 9.37
CA ASP A 88 -15.55 6.45 9.88
C ASP A 88 -15.52 5.44 8.71
N PRO A 89 -14.39 4.74 8.48
CA PRO A 89 -14.30 3.71 7.44
C PRO A 89 -15.13 2.45 7.76
N GLY A 90 -15.67 2.32 8.97
CA GLY A 90 -16.48 1.17 9.39
C GLY A 90 -15.67 -0.10 9.64
N LEU A 91 -14.36 0.04 9.90
CA LEU A 91 -13.41 -1.07 10.06
C LEU A 91 -13.15 -1.47 11.52
N GLY A 92 -13.76 -0.78 12.49
CA GLY A 92 -13.43 -0.96 13.91
C GLY A 92 -12.03 -0.45 14.28
N LEU A 93 -11.36 0.27 13.37
CA LEU A 93 -10.06 0.90 13.56
C LEU A 93 -10.22 2.40 13.84
N PRO A 94 -9.18 3.05 14.41
CA PRO A 94 -9.08 4.50 14.41
C PRO A 94 -9.28 5.08 12.99
N THR A 95 -9.95 6.22 12.89
CA THR A 95 -10.26 6.85 11.60
C THR A 95 -9.01 7.27 10.82
N ASP A 96 -7.90 7.49 11.52
CA ASP A 96 -6.58 7.82 10.98
C ASP A 96 -5.72 6.58 10.65
N PHE A 97 -6.30 5.37 10.55
CA PHE A 97 -5.52 4.14 10.35
C PHE A 97 -4.57 4.21 9.13
N ALA A 98 -4.99 4.83 8.03
CA ALA A 98 -4.16 4.97 6.84
C ALA A 98 -2.97 5.91 7.09
N TYR A 99 -3.19 7.02 7.81
CA TYR A 99 -2.11 7.89 8.29
C TYR A 99 -1.11 7.09 9.15
N GLN A 100 -1.61 6.29 10.10
CA GLN A 100 -0.76 5.48 10.97
C GLN A 100 0.05 4.44 10.18
N ILE A 101 -0.55 3.80 9.18
CA ILE A 101 0.16 2.84 8.32
C ILE A 101 1.26 3.55 7.54
N VAL A 102 0.93 4.62 6.83
CA VAL A 102 1.89 5.31 5.95
C VAL A 102 3.04 5.92 6.76
N SER A 103 2.75 6.53 7.91
CA SER A 103 3.79 7.09 8.79
C SER A 103 4.76 6.02 9.33
N GLN A 104 4.28 4.80 9.60
CA GLN A 104 5.09 3.74 10.19
C GLN A 104 5.85 2.88 9.17
N VAL A 105 5.20 2.52 8.06
CA VAL A 105 5.77 1.57 7.09
C VAL A 105 6.02 2.16 5.72
N GLY A 106 5.48 3.35 5.43
CA GLY A 106 5.53 3.98 4.10
C GLY A 106 4.41 3.50 3.18
N ASN A 107 4.36 4.11 1.99
CA ASN A 107 3.50 3.68 0.92
C ASN A 107 4.03 2.41 0.21
N TYR A 108 3.27 1.88 -0.74
CA TYR A 108 3.61 0.62 -1.42
C TYR A 108 4.94 0.72 -2.19
N GLY A 109 5.21 1.85 -2.84
CA GLY A 109 6.49 2.14 -3.50
C GLY A 109 7.67 2.10 -2.54
N GLU A 110 7.59 2.77 -1.39
CA GLU A 110 8.64 2.75 -0.35
C GLU A 110 8.89 1.34 0.18
N ILE A 111 7.82 0.56 0.37
CA ILE A 111 7.92 -0.84 0.81
C ILE A 111 8.62 -1.68 -0.27
N PHE A 112 8.24 -1.53 -1.53
CA PHE A 112 8.85 -2.24 -2.65
C PHE A 112 10.34 -1.88 -2.80
N GLU A 113 10.66 -0.59 -2.80
CA GLU A 113 12.02 -0.08 -2.98
C GLU A 113 12.96 -0.53 -1.86
N ARG A 114 12.46 -0.59 -0.63
CA ARG A 114 13.27 -1.01 0.52
C ARG A 114 13.59 -2.51 0.51
N HIS A 115 12.73 -3.35 -0.06
CA HIS A 115 12.83 -4.81 0.10
C HIS A 115 13.10 -5.59 -1.18
N LEU A 116 12.56 -5.15 -2.32
CA LEU A 116 12.60 -5.88 -3.59
C LEU A 116 13.57 -5.27 -4.60
N SER A 117 13.67 -3.94 -4.67
CA SER A 117 14.65 -3.29 -5.55
C SER A 117 16.12 -3.68 -5.28
N PRO A 118 16.59 -3.92 -4.03
CA PRO A 118 17.94 -4.41 -3.78
C PRO A 118 18.20 -5.83 -4.33
N LEU A 119 17.15 -6.57 -4.68
CA LEU A 119 17.22 -7.87 -5.34
C LEU A 119 17.29 -7.73 -6.87
N GLY A 120 17.32 -6.51 -7.40
CA GLY A 120 17.30 -6.23 -8.84
C GLY A 120 15.92 -6.42 -9.49
N LEU A 121 14.85 -6.46 -8.69
CA LEU A 121 13.49 -6.60 -9.22
C LEU A 121 12.93 -5.23 -9.63
N GLU A 122 12.46 -5.17 -10.88
CA GLU A 122 11.66 -4.05 -11.37
C GLU A 122 10.20 -4.19 -10.91
N ARG A 123 9.47 -3.06 -10.89
CA ARG A 123 8.05 -3.05 -10.48
C ARG A 123 7.20 -3.97 -11.34
N GLY A 124 7.32 -3.90 -12.67
CA GLY A 124 6.56 -4.71 -13.61
C GLY A 124 5.05 -4.64 -13.32
N VAL A 125 4.41 -5.80 -13.17
CA VAL A 125 2.97 -5.88 -12.82
C VAL A 125 2.63 -5.28 -11.45
N ASN A 126 3.61 -5.08 -10.57
CA ASN A 126 3.45 -4.42 -9.27
C ASN A 126 3.58 -2.88 -9.36
N ALA A 127 3.69 -2.30 -10.56
CA ALA A 127 3.55 -0.85 -10.72
C ALA A 127 2.11 -0.40 -10.44
N LEU A 128 1.92 0.90 -10.20
CA LEU A 128 0.58 1.48 -10.14
C LEU A 128 -0.15 1.26 -11.47
N TRP A 129 -1.47 1.15 -11.40
CA TRP A 129 -2.31 1.01 -12.59
C TRP A 129 -2.16 2.19 -13.56
N THR A 130 -1.88 3.40 -13.04
CA THR A 130 -1.57 4.60 -13.83
C THR A 130 -0.24 4.51 -14.58
N ASP A 131 0.67 3.65 -14.11
CA ASP A 131 2.01 3.43 -14.67
C ASP A 131 2.09 2.11 -15.45
N GLY A 132 0.94 1.54 -15.83
CA GLY A 132 0.85 0.31 -16.62
C GLY A 132 0.97 -1.00 -15.83
N GLY A 133 0.96 -0.94 -14.50
CA GLY A 133 0.90 -2.12 -13.63
C GLY A 133 -0.54 -2.52 -13.24
N LEU A 134 -0.65 -3.34 -12.20
CA LEU A 134 -1.92 -3.90 -11.71
C LEU A 134 -2.28 -3.45 -10.28
N MET A 135 -1.43 -2.67 -9.62
CA MET A 135 -1.71 -2.19 -8.27
C MET A 135 -2.74 -1.06 -8.35
N TYR A 136 -3.95 -1.35 -7.85
CA TYR A 136 -5.10 -0.46 -7.87
C TYR A 136 -5.79 -0.48 -6.52
N ALA A 137 -5.94 0.69 -5.90
CA ALA A 137 -6.77 0.85 -4.72
C ALA A 137 -8.20 1.24 -5.12
N PRO A 138 -9.25 0.57 -4.62
CA PRO A 138 -10.59 1.10 -4.76
C PRO A 138 -10.69 2.45 -4.01
N PRO A 139 -11.58 3.35 -4.45
CA PRO A 139 -11.71 4.66 -3.82
C PRO A 139 -12.03 4.55 -2.33
N PHE A 140 -11.27 5.25 -1.49
CA PHE A 140 -11.58 5.46 -0.08
C PHE A 140 -12.75 6.46 -0.01
N ARG A 141 -14.00 5.97 -0.05
CA ARG A 141 -15.19 6.81 -0.16
C ARG A 141 -16.32 6.47 0.80
#